data_AF-A0A2E6KRD1-F1
#
_entry.id   AF-A0A2E6KRD1-F1
#
_cell.length_a   1.000
_cell.length_b   1.000
_cell.length_c   1.000
_cell.angle_alpha   90.00
_cell.angle_beta   90.00
_cell.angle_gamma   90.00
#
_symmetry.space_group_name_H-M   'P 1'
#
loop_
_entity.id
_entity.type
_entity.pdbx_description
1 polymer ?
#
loop_
_entity_poly.entity_id
_entity_poly.type
_entity_poly.pdbx_seq_one_letter_code
_entity_poly.pdbx_strand_id
1 'polypeptide(L)'
;MQEVYNQVKKQPDFQKLVKLRKKVSLTLTSIVILSYFSFILIIAFYPDIFSQKISPDNATTLGIFVGLLIILLSIFLTGIYIYIANKKFDVINNKIIKKLEQ
;
A
#
# COMPACT_ATOMS: atom_id res chain seq x y z
N MET A 1 10.84 18.99 -25.06
CA MET A 1 10.61 18.13 -23.86
C MET A 1 10.06 18.90 -22.65
N GLN A 2 10.66 20.02 -22.22
CA GLN A 2 10.18 20.79 -21.06
C GLN A 2 8.82 21.50 -21.28
N GLU A 3 8.53 21.98 -22.49
CA GLU A 3 7.25 22.62 -22.82
C GLU A 3 6.05 21.67 -22.72
N VAL A 4 6.17 20.48 -23.29
CA VAL A 4 5.15 19.42 -23.23
C VAL A 4 4.88 19.01 -21.78
N TYR A 5 5.94 18.89 -20.96
CA TYR A 5 5.80 18.59 -19.53
C TYR A 5 4.99 19.67 -18.78
N ASN A 6 5.27 20.95 -19.05
CA ASN A 6 4.56 22.06 -18.41
C ASN A 6 3.09 22.16 -18.88
N GLN A 7 2.80 21.82 -20.13
CA GLN A 7 1.42 21.77 -20.63
C GLN A 7 0.63 20.62 -19.98
N VAL A 8 1.22 19.43 -19.85
CA VAL A 8 0.58 18.28 -19.17
C VAL A 8 0.34 18.56 -17.69
N LYS A 9 1.29 19.20 -17.00
CA LYS A 9 1.17 19.56 -15.58
C LYS A 9 0.03 20.56 -15.30
N LYS A 10 -0.28 21.43 -16.28
CA LYS A 10 -1.38 22.40 -16.20
C LYS A 10 -2.75 21.76 -16.46
N GLN A 11 -2.82 20.56 -17.04
CA GLN A 11 -4.12 19.92 -17.28
C GLN A 11 -4.79 19.47 -15.96
N PRO A 12 -6.08 19.76 -15.78
CA PRO A 12 -6.82 19.41 -14.57
C PRO A 12 -6.95 17.89 -14.37
N ASP A 13 -6.98 17.11 -15.45
CA ASP A 13 -7.07 15.65 -15.40
C ASP A 13 -5.78 15.03 -14.83
N PHE A 14 -4.61 15.56 -15.19
CA PHE A 14 -3.33 15.13 -14.65
C PHE A 14 -3.22 15.44 -13.14
N GLN A 15 -3.62 16.64 -12.72
CA GLN A 15 -3.62 16.99 -11.30
C GLN A 15 -4.57 16.13 -10.46
N LYS A 16 -5.75 15.77 -11.01
CA LYS A 16 -6.67 14.81 -10.38
C LYS A 16 -6.00 13.44 -10.22
N LEU A 17 -5.31 12.95 -11.24
CA LEU A 17 -4.58 11.68 -11.22
C LEU A 17 -3.50 11.66 -10.13
N VAL A 18 -2.68 12.71 -10.06
CA VAL A 18 -1.63 12.85 -9.03
C VAL A 18 -2.22 12.89 -7.62
N LYS A 19 -3.30 13.66 -7.39
CA LYS A 19 -3.97 13.72 -6.08
C LYS A 19 -4.54 12.37 -5.67
N LEU A 20 -5.18 11.65 -6.59
CA LEU A 20 -5.73 10.32 -6.35
C LEU A 20 -4.64 9.31 -6.01
N ARG A 21 -3.55 9.29 -6.78
CA ARG A 21 -2.39 8.41 -6.52
C ARG A 21 -1.76 8.71 -5.17
N LYS A 22 -1.56 9.98 -4.84
CA LYS A 22 -1.01 10.39 -3.54
C LYS A 22 -1.91 9.93 -2.39
N LYS A 23 -3.24 10.11 -2.49
CA LYS A 23 -4.17 9.69 -1.44
C LYS A 23 -4.14 8.18 -1.23
N VAL A 24 -4.22 7.40 -2.31
CA VAL A 24 -4.17 5.93 -2.23
C VAL A 24 -2.85 5.45 -1.63
N SER A 25 -1.72 5.97 -2.12
CA SER A 25 -0.40 5.61 -1.60
C SER A 25 -0.27 5.96 -0.12
N LEU A 26 -0.67 7.16 0.31
CA LEU A 26 -0.58 7.56 1.72
C LEU A 26 -1.45 6.69 2.62
N THR A 27 -2.66 6.34 2.19
CA THR A 27 -3.53 5.44 2.97
C THR A 27 -2.88 4.07 3.15
N LEU A 28 -2.39 3.45 2.07
CA LEU A 28 -1.75 2.13 2.16
C LEU A 28 -0.45 2.17 2.96
N THR A 29 0.39 3.18 2.74
CA THR A 29 1.61 3.39 3.54
C THR A 29 1.28 3.54 5.03
N SER A 30 0.22 4.28 5.37
CA SER A 30 -0.19 4.43 6.77
C SER A 30 -0.62 3.09 7.39
N ILE A 31 -1.33 2.25 6.65
CA ILE A 31 -1.72 0.90 7.11
C ILE A 31 -0.48 0.04 7.37
N VAL A 32 0.49 0.04 6.46
CA VAL A 32 1.74 -0.74 6.63
C VAL A 32 2.51 -0.24 7.85
N ILE A 33 2.67 1.07 7.99
CA ILE A 33 3.34 1.69 9.15
C ILE A 33 2.66 1.27 10.45
N LEU A 34 1.34 1.44 10.54
CA LEU A 34 0.59 1.09 11.76
C LEU A 34 0.72 -0.39 12.11
N SER A 35 0.62 -1.28 11.12
CA SER A 35 0.80 -2.72 11.31
C SER A 35 2.19 -3.04 11.86
N TYR A 36 3.24 -2.49 11.24
CA TYR A 36 4.62 -2.77 11.61
C TYR A 36 4.99 -2.18 12.97
N PHE A 37 4.58 -0.95 13.27
CA PHE A 37 4.80 -0.34 14.58
C PHE A 37 4.04 -1.09 15.68
N SER A 38 2.80 -1.52 15.44
CA SER A 38 2.06 -2.33 16.43
C SER A 38 2.79 -3.63 16.74
N PHE A 39 3.32 -4.31 15.71
CA PHE A 39 4.13 -5.51 15.88
C PHE A 39 5.40 -5.27 16.71
N ILE A 40 6.17 -4.23 16.36
CA ILE A 40 7.40 -3.86 17.08
C ILE A 40 7.09 -3.49 18.54
N LEU A 41 6.04 -2.70 18.78
CA LEU A 41 5.66 -2.27 20.13
C LEU A 41 5.30 -3.47 21.00
N ILE A 42 4.56 -4.44 20.49
CA ILE A 42 4.20 -5.63 21.27
C ILE A 42 5.46 -6.45 21.59
N ILE A 43 6.37 -6.63 20.64
CA ILE A 43 7.64 -7.34 20.89
C ILE A 43 8.49 -6.60 21.94
N ALA A 44 8.53 -5.28 21.88
CA ALA A 44 9.37 -4.46 22.75
C ALA A 44 8.85 -4.40 24.20
N PHE A 45 7.54 -4.28 24.39
CA PHE A 45 6.93 -4.08 25.71
C PHE A 45 6.31 -5.34 26.32
N TYR A 46 5.89 -6.30 25.49
CA TYR A 46 5.18 -7.53 25.91
C TYR A 46 5.70 -8.77 25.17
N PRO A 47 7.00 -9.09 25.23
CA PRO A 47 7.59 -10.22 24.52
C PRO A 47 6.93 -11.55 24.89
N ASP A 48 6.46 -11.70 26.13
CA ASP A 48 5.78 -12.90 26.63
C ASP A 48 4.54 -13.28 25.81
N ILE A 49 3.81 -12.29 25.27
CA ILE A 49 2.65 -12.54 24.41
C ILE A 49 3.08 -13.30 23.15
N PHE A 50 4.22 -12.93 22.57
CA PHE A 50 4.69 -13.51 21.31
C PHE A 50 5.50 -14.79 21.52
N SER A 51 5.98 -15.04 22.74
CA SER A 51 6.65 -16.28 23.14
C SER A 51 5.70 -17.41 23.52
N GLN A 52 4.41 -17.13 23.70
CA GLN A 52 3.39 -18.15 23.97
C GLN A 52 3.29 -19.14 22.81
N LYS A 53 3.39 -20.43 23.14
CA LYS A 53 3.20 -21.52 22.18
C LYS A 53 1.72 -21.68 21.86
N ILE A 54 1.41 -21.86 20.58
CA ILE A 54 0.02 -22.06 20.11
C ILE A 54 -0.47 -23.47 20.46
N SER A 55 0.43 -24.44 20.59
CA SER A 55 0.11 -25.80 21.03
C SER A 55 1.25 -26.37 21.87
N PRO A 56 0.95 -27.19 22.91
CA PRO A 56 1.97 -27.75 23.80
C PRO A 56 3.04 -28.58 23.07
N ASP A 57 2.64 -29.30 22.03
CA ASP A 57 3.50 -30.23 21.28
C ASP A 57 4.30 -29.56 20.15
N ASN A 58 4.05 -28.28 19.85
CA ASN A 58 4.68 -27.59 18.72
C ASN A 58 5.53 -26.40 19.18
N ALA A 59 6.67 -26.20 18.51
CA ALA A 59 7.55 -25.06 18.76
C ALA A 59 7.02 -23.72 18.21
N THR A 60 5.88 -23.72 17.51
CA THR A 60 5.31 -22.52 16.89
C THR A 60 4.73 -21.56 17.93
N THR A 61 5.27 -20.35 17.95
CA THR A 61 4.83 -19.28 18.85
C THR A 61 3.78 -18.39 18.20
N LEU A 62 3.02 -17.68 19.04
CA LEU A 62 2.03 -16.70 18.58
C LEU A 62 2.67 -15.61 17.71
N GLY A 63 3.90 -15.21 18.01
CA GLY A 63 4.65 -14.24 17.22
C GLY A 63 4.87 -14.68 15.77
N ILE A 64 5.15 -15.96 15.52
CA ILE A 64 5.29 -16.50 14.15
C ILE A 64 3.97 -16.39 13.39
N PHE A 65 2.86 -16.74 14.04
CA PHE A 65 1.54 -16.65 13.43
C PHE A 65 1.14 -15.21 13.09
N VAL A 66 1.37 -14.27 14.02
CA VAL A 66 1.12 -12.84 13.79
C VAL A 66 2.03 -12.29 12.68
N GLY A 67 3.32 -12.68 12.65
CA GLY A 67 4.23 -12.32 11.57
C GLY A 67 3.74 -12.80 10.21
N LEU A 68 3.23 -14.04 10.14
CA LEU A 68 2.65 -14.61 8.92
C LEU A 68 1.41 -13.83 8.46
N LEU A 69 0.55 -13.41 9.40
CA LEU A 69 -0.60 -12.54 9.10
C LEU A 69 -0.16 -11.19 8.51
N ILE A 70 0.93 -10.59 9.00
CA ILE A 70 1.46 -9.33 8.46
C ILE A 70 1.98 -9.52 7.02
N ILE A 71 2.65 -10.64 6.73
CA ILE A 71 3.09 -10.96 5.37
C ILE A 71 1.90 -11.08 4.43
N LEU A 72 0.87 -11.85 4.83
CA LEU A 72 -0.35 -12.01 4.04
C LEU A 72 -1.08 -10.67 3.83
N LEU A 73 -1.17 -9.83 4.86
CA LEU A 73 -1.69 -8.47 4.78
C LEU A 73 -0.90 -7.65 3.76
N SER A 74 0.43 -7.73 3.76
CA SER A 74 1.29 -6.99 2.82
C SER A 74 1.05 -7.39 1.38
N ILE A 75 0.95 -8.70 1.10
CA ILE A 75 0.61 -9.22 -0.23
C ILE A 75 -0.77 -8.71 -0.65
N PHE A 76 -1.75 -8.79 0.24
CA PHE A 76 -3.11 -8.32 -0.01
C PHE A 76 -3.18 -6.82 -0.31
N LEU A 77 -2.51 -5.97 0.49
CA LEU A 77 -2.44 -4.53 0.26
C LEU A 77 -1.76 -4.19 -1.07
N THR A 78 -0.74 -4.96 -1.46
CA THR A 78 -0.09 -4.83 -2.76
C THR A 78 -1.07 -5.14 -3.89
N GLY A 79 -1.85 -6.22 -3.77
CA GLY A 79 -2.92 -6.56 -4.72
C GLY A 79 -3.99 -5.47 -4.82
N ILE A 80 -4.44 -4.93 -3.68
CA ILE A 80 -5.38 -3.80 -3.65
C ILE A 80 -4.80 -2.59 -4.38
N TYR A 81 -3.54 -2.25 -4.12
CA TYR A 81 -2.88 -1.13 -4.79
C TYR A 81 -2.89 -1.31 -6.31
N ILE A 82 -2.48 -2.49 -6.78
CA ILE A 82 -2.41 -2.81 -8.21
C ILE A 82 -3.81 -2.73 -8.83
N TYR A 83 -4.83 -3.31 -8.19
CA TYR A 83 -6.21 -3.24 -8.67
C TYR A 83 -6.71 -1.79 -8.80
N ILE A 84 -6.46 -0.97 -7.78
CA ILE A 84 -6.84 0.45 -7.80
C ILE A 84 -6.06 1.19 -8.89
N ALA A 85 -4.77 0.88 -9.04
CA ALA A 85 -3.92 1.52 -10.04
C ALA A 85 -4.41 1.22 -11.45
N ASN A 86 -4.63 -0.05 -11.76
CA ASN A 86 -5.10 -0.50 -13.07
C ASN A 86 -6.49 0.06 -13.40
N LYS A 87 -7.40 0.13 -12.41
CA LYS A 87 -8.78 0.60 -12.66
C LYS A 87 -8.92 2.12 -12.73
N LYS A 88 -8.18 2.87 -11.91
CA LYS A 88 -8.34 4.33 -11.79
C LYS A 88 -7.28 5.12 -12.52
N PHE A 89 -6.02 4.68 -12.51
CA PHE A 89 -4.95 5.45 -13.14
C PHE A 89 -4.94 5.24 -14.65
N ASP A 90 -5.09 4.00 -15.13
CA ASP A 90 -5.06 3.72 -16.58
C ASP A 90 -6.22 4.37 -17.33
N VAL A 91 -7.42 4.43 -16.74
CA VAL A 91 -8.58 5.11 -17.35
C VAL A 91 -8.31 6.61 -17.55
N ILE A 92 -7.69 7.27 -16.57
CA ILE A 92 -7.38 8.71 -16.68
C ILE A 92 -6.19 8.91 -17.63
N ASN A 93 -5.18 8.04 -17.57
CA ASN A 93 -4.01 8.10 -18.44
C ASN A 93 -4.41 7.95 -19.92
N ASN A 94 -5.28 6.99 -20.24
CA ASN A 94 -5.81 6.77 -21.59
C ASN A 94 -6.62 7.97 -22.10
N LYS A 95 -7.34 8.68 -21.23
CA LYS A 95 -8.05 9.92 -21.61
C LYS A 95 -7.08 11.06 -21.95
N ILE A 96 -5.97 11.16 -21.23
CA ILE A 96 -4.95 12.20 -21.47
C ILE A 96 -4.22 11.92 -22.79
N ILE A 97 -3.81 10.66 -23.04
CA ILE A 97 -3.13 10.26 -24.28
C ILE A 97 -4.01 10.52 -25.50
N LYS A 98 -5.30 10.11 -25.47
CA LYS A 98 -6.25 10.38 -26.56
C LYS A 98 -6.44 11.86 -26.86
N LYS A 99 -6.31 12.74 -25.87
CA LYS A 99 -6.40 14.20 -26.04
C LYS A 99 -5.16 14.84 -26.66
N LEU A 100 -4.03 14.12 -26.67
CA LEU A 100 -2.77 14.58 -27.25
C LEU A 100 -2.56 14.04 -28.68
N GLU A 101 -3.26 12.96 -29.04
CA GLU A 101 -3.26 12.37 -30.40
C GLU A 101 -4.31 13.00 -31.34
N GLN A 102 -5.24 13.81 -30.81
CA GLN A 102 -6.19 14.63 -31.58
C GLN A 102 -5.66 16.06 -31.74
#